data_AF-A0A936GQR8-F1
#
_entry.id   AF-A0A936GQR8-F1
#
_cell.length_a   1.000
_cell.length_b   1.000
_cell.length_c   1.000
_cell.angle_alpha   90.00
_cell.angle_beta   90.00
_cell.angle_gamma   90.00
#
_symmetry.space_group_name_H-M   'P 1'
#
loop_
_entity.id
_entity.type
_entity.pdbx_description
1 polymer ?
#
loop_
_entity_poly.entity_id
_entity_poly.type
_entity_poly.pdbx_seq_one_letter_code
_entity_poly.pdbx_strand_id
1 'polypeptide(L)'
;MQESDPQQATEIRLQAINAGSKNAAFYTDEAKARWEAGDSAGALSILDQAKSNGCADDYITSLRASILQESDPQQATEIRLQAINAGSKNAVFYTDEAKARWKAGDSAGALSILDQAKSNGCADDYITALRANIL
;
A
#
# COMPACT_ATOMS: atom_id res chain seq x y z
N MET A 1 -33.90 -1.84 0.68
CA MET A 1 -32.53 -1.32 0.63
C MET A 1 -31.71 -2.40 -0.03
N GLN A 2 -31.26 -2.15 -1.25
CA GLN A 2 -30.53 -3.13 -2.05
C GLN A 2 -29.09 -3.06 -1.55
N GLU A 3 -28.68 -4.02 -0.71
CA GLU A 3 -27.25 -4.25 -0.47
C GLU A 3 -26.62 -4.48 -1.84
N SER A 4 -25.68 -3.63 -2.22
CA SER A 4 -24.89 -3.82 -3.42
C SER A 4 -24.14 -5.15 -3.26
N ASP A 5 -24.53 -6.15 -4.05
CA ASP A 5 -23.88 -7.45 -4.09
C ASP A 5 -22.39 -7.25 -4.42
N PRO A 6 -21.44 -7.81 -3.64
CA PRO A 6 -20.01 -7.78 -3.94
C PRO A 6 -19.69 -8.13 -5.41
N GLN A 7 -20.47 -9.03 -6.02
CA GLN A 7 -20.34 -9.40 -7.43
C GLN A 7 -20.69 -8.24 -8.37
N GLN A 8 -21.80 -7.54 -8.13
CA GLN A 8 -22.18 -6.36 -8.93
C GLN A 8 -21.15 -5.24 -8.80
N ALA A 9 -20.58 -5.05 -7.60
CA ALA A 9 -19.56 -4.05 -7.39
C ALA A 9 -18.27 -4.37 -8.17
N THR A 10 -17.87 -5.64 -8.20
CA THR A 10 -16.73 -6.13 -9.00
C THR A 10 -16.96 -5.94 -10.50
N GLU A 11 -18.15 -6.30 -11.00
CA GLU A 11 -18.49 -6.11 -12.41
C GLU A 11 -18.37 -4.64 -12.85
N ILE A 12 -18.92 -3.71 -12.06
CA ILE A 12 -18.86 -2.27 -12.33
C ILE A 12 -17.41 -1.77 -12.36
N ARG A 13 -16.59 -2.16 -11.36
CA ARG A 13 -15.18 -1.77 -11.29
C ARG A 13 -14.40 -2.29 -12.50
N LEU A 14 -14.55 -3.57 -12.83
CA LEU A 14 -13.84 -4.20 -13.94
C LEU A 14 -14.26 -3.60 -15.30
N GLN A 15 -15.54 -3.28 -15.49
CA GLN A 15 -15.98 -2.57 -16.70
C GLN A 15 -15.29 -1.20 -16.84
N ALA A 16 -15.22 -0.42 -15.76
CA ALA A 16 -14.54 0.87 -15.78
C ALA A 16 -13.03 0.75 -16.01
N ILE A 17 -12.38 -0.24 -15.37
CA ILE A 17 -10.96 -0.53 -15.54
C ILE A 17 -10.64 -0.91 -16.99
N ASN A 18 -11.43 -1.82 -17.57
CA ASN A 18 -11.26 -2.29 -18.95
C ASN A 18 -11.53 -1.18 -19.98
N ALA A 19 -12.38 -0.21 -19.64
CA ALA A 19 -12.58 0.99 -20.45
C ALA A 19 -11.44 2.02 -20.33
N GLY A 20 -10.38 1.74 -19.54
CA GLY A 20 -9.22 2.62 -19.40
C GLY A 20 -9.43 3.79 -18.43
N SER A 21 -10.32 3.62 -17.45
CA SER A 21 -10.60 4.66 -16.44
C SER A 21 -9.32 5.18 -15.79
N LYS A 22 -9.29 6.49 -15.51
CA LYS A 22 -8.22 7.13 -14.72
C LYS A 22 -8.57 7.29 -13.24
N ASN A 23 -9.71 6.76 -12.82
CA ASN A 23 -10.11 6.81 -11.42
C ASN A 23 -9.42 5.69 -10.63
N ALA A 24 -8.43 6.06 -9.82
CA ALA A 24 -7.66 5.15 -8.96
C ALA A 24 -8.54 4.29 -8.05
N ALA A 25 -9.70 4.81 -7.59
CA ALA A 25 -10.58 4.11 -6.66
C ALA A 25 -11.07 2.76 -7.22
N PHE A 26 -11.38 2.68 -8.51
CA PHE A 26 -11.81 1.41 -9.12
C PHE A 26 -10.73 0.33 -9.02
N TYR A 27 -9.47 0.72 -9.21
CA TYR A 27 -8.34 -0.20 -9.13
C TYR A 27 -8.06 -0.62 -7.69
N THR A 28 -8.08 0.33 -6.75
CA THR A 28 -7.77 0.02 -5.35
C THR A 28 -8.85 -0.82 -4.69
N ASP A 29 -10.12 -0.54 -4.99
CA ASP A 29 -11.24 -1.29 -4.41
C ASP A 29 -11.30 -2.71 -4.97
N GLU A 30 -11.03 -2.88 -6.27
CA GLU A 30 -10.96 -4.20 -6.89
C GLU A 30 -9.74 -5.00 -6.40
N ALA A 31 -8.57 -4.36 -6.30
CA ALA A 31 -7.37 -5.01 -5.78
C ALA A 31 -7.55 -5.47 -4.33
N LYS A 32 -8.16 -4.64 -3.47
CA LYS A 32 -8.50 -5.04 -2.10
C LYS A 32 -9.47 -6.20 -2.06
N ALA A 33 -10.56 -6.14 -2.82
CA ALA A 33 -11.56 -7.21 -2.83
C ALA A 33 -10.94 -8.56 -3.23
N ARG A 34 -10.01 -8.55 -4.20
CA ARG A 34 -9.25 -9.74 -4.60
C ARG A 34 -8.31 -10.22 -3.51
N TRP A 35 -7.53 -9.30 -2.91
CA TRP A 35 -6.61 -9.65 -1.84
C TRP A 35 -7.33 -10.24 -0.63
N GLU A 36 -8.45 -9.64 -0.21
CA GLU A 36 -9.33 -10.14 0.86
C GLU A 36 -9.94 -11.51 0.53
N ALA A 37 -10.16 -11.82 -0.75
CA ALA A 37 -10.57 -13.14 -1.23
C ALA A 37 -9.40 -14.13 -1.39
N GLY A 38 -8.17 -13.75 -1.06
CA GLY A 38 -6.96 -14.58 -1.19
C GLY A 38 -6.32 -14.58 -2.59
N ASP A 39 -6.81 -13.77 -3.53
CA ASP A 39 -6.26 -13.59 -4.87
C ASP A 39 -5.23 -12.45 -4.92
N SER A 40 -4.11 -12.62 -4.22
CA SER A 40 -3.02 -11.63 -4.21
C SER A 40 -2.43 -11.39 -5.61
N ALA A 41 -2.35 -12.42 -6.45
CA ALA A 41 -1.84 -12.30 -7.82
C ALA A 41 -2.77 -11.45 -8.70
N GLY A 42 -4.08 -11.69 -8.64
CA GLY A 42 -5.05 -10.86 -9.34
C GLY A 42 -5.10 -9.44 -8.79
N ALA A 43 -4.97 -9.24 -7.47
CA ALA A 43 -4.88 -7.91 -6.88
C ALA A 43 -3.69 -7.12 -7.44
N LEU A 44 -2.50 -7.73 -7.51
CA LEU A 44 -1.30 -7.10 -8.09
C LEU A 44 -1.48 -6.76 -9.57
N SER A 45 -2.13 -7.64 -10.33
CA SER A 45 -2.46 -7.42 -11.75
C SER A 45 -3.33 -6.17 -11.95
N ILE A 46 -4.35 -5.98 -11.10
CA ILE A 46 -5.20 -4.78 -11.13
C ILE A 46 -4.38 -3.52 -10.84
N LEU A 47 -3.47 -3.55 -9.86
CA LEU A 47 -2.60 -2.41 -9.56
C LEU A 47 -1.60 -2.12 -10.70
N ASP A 48 -1.13 -3.14 -11.41
CA ASP A 48 -0.30 -2.97 -12.61
C ASP A 48 -1.08 -2.32 -13.77
N GLN A 49 -2.37 -2.60 -13.90
CA GLN A 49 -3.23 -1.89 -14.85
C GLN A 49 -3.37 -0.41 -14.48
N ALA A 50 -3.51 -0.06 -13.19
CA ALA A 50 -3.57 1.33 -12.77
C ALA A 50 -2.29 2.10 -13.13
N LYS A 51 -1.12 1.48 -12.92
CA LYS A 51 0.18 2.02 -13.32
C LYS A 51 0.27 2.19 -14.83
N SER A 52 -0.12 1.17 -15.60
CA SER A 52 -0.14 1.22 -17.08
C SER A 52 -1.07 2.30 -17.61
N ASN A 53 -2.18 2.53 -16.92
CA ASN A 53 -3.12 3.61 -17.22
C ASN A 53 -2.69 4.96 -16.62
N GLY A 54 -1.53 5.08 -15.96
CA GLY A 54 -1.02 6.36 -15.47
C GLY A 54 -1.91 7.01 -14.41
N CYS A 55 -2.69 6.22 -13.66
CA CYS A 55 -3.51 6.70 -12.53
C CYS A 55 -3.02 6.15 -11.18
N ALA A 56 -1.82 5.54 -11.14
CA ALA A 56 -1.21 5.10 -9.90
C ALA A 56 -0.78 6.30 -9.05
N ASP A 57 -1.30 6.35 -7.83
CA ASP A 57 -0.93 7.30 -6.78
C ASP A 57 -0.17 6.59 -5.63
N ASP A 58 0.16 7.35 -4.59
CA ASP A 58 0.81 6.83 -3.39
C ASP A 58 -0.04 5.76 -2.70
N TYR A 59 -1.36 5.82 -2.82
CA TYR A 59 -2.25 4.84 -2.21
C TYR A 59 -2.15 3.49 -2.93
N ILE A 60 -2.24 3.47 -4.26
CA ILE A 60 -2.01 2.30 -5.10
C ILE A 60 -0.63 1.69 -4.83
N THR A 61 0.39 2.55 -4.73
CA THR A 61 1.76 2.12 -4.48
C THR A 61 1.92 1.49 -3.09
N SER A 62 1.29 2.08 -2.07
CA SER A 62 1.30 1.51 -0.71
C SER A 62 0.57 0.17 -0.64
N LEU A 63 -0.62 0.06 -1.26
CA LEU A 63 -1.39 -1.18 -1.30
C LEU A 63 -0.62 -2.30 -2.01
N ARG A 64 0.08 -1.99 -3.11
CA ARG A 64 0.95 -2.96 -3.79
C ARG A 64 2.02 -3.50 -2.84
N ALA A 65 2.70 -2.62 -2.11
CA ALA A 65 3.73 -3.03 -1.14
C ALA A 65 3.14 -3.86 0.00
N SER A 66 1.93 -3.53 0.49
CA SER A 66 1.25 -4.32 1.51
C SER A 66 0.90 -5.72 1.03
N ILE A 67 0.40 -5.88 -0.21
CA ILE A 67 0.09 -7.19 -0.80
C ILE A 67 1.38 -8.01 -0.99
N LEU A 68 2.45 -7.37 -1.48
CA LEU A 68 3.74 -8.03 -1.67
C LEU A 68 4.41 -8.44 -0.36
N GLN A 69 4.09 -7.81 0.77
CA GLN A 69 4.74 -8.10 2.04
C GLN A 69 4.68 -9.58 2.45
N GLU A 70 3.65 -10.30 2.02
CA GLU A 70 3.43 -11.72 2.33
C GLU A 70 4.19 -12.66 1.39
N SER A 71 4.33 -12.29 0.11
CA SER A 71 4.92 -13.16 -0.92
C SER A 71 6.34 -12.78 -1.33
N ASP A 72 6.64 -11.47 -1.32
CA ASP A 72 7.92 -10.87 -1.71
C ASP A 72 8.23 -9.65 -0.82
N PRO A 73 8.66 -9.89 0.44
CA PRO A 73 8.97 -8.83 1.38
C PRO A 73 10.13 -7.94 0.93
N GLN A 74 11.02 -8.43 0.06
CA GLN A 74 12.13 -7.65 -0.49
C GLN A 74 11.59 -6.61 -1.46
N GLN A 75 10.74 -7.01 -2.41
CA GLN A 75 10.11 -6.06 -3.34
C GLN A 75 9.20 -5.06 -2.61
N ALA A 76 8.47 -5.49 -1.57
CA ALA A 76 7.69 -4.57 -0.74
C ALA A 76 8.57 -3.50 -0.09
N THR A 77 9.74 -3.89 0.42
CA THR A 77 10.73 -2.99 1.01
C THR A 77 11.29 -2.01 -0.03
N GLU A 78 11.66 -2.50 -1.21
CA GLU A 78 12.15 -1.65 -2.30
C GLU A 78 11.14 -0.57 -2.69
N ILE A 79 9.86 -0.93 -2.83
CA ILE A 79 8.79 0.02 -3.16
C ILE A 79 8.67 1.10 -2.09
N ARG A 80 8.62 0.72 -0.80
CA ARG A 80 8.48 1.67 0.31
C ARG A 80 9.68 2.61 0.38
N LEU A 81 10.91 2.07 0.30
CA LEU A 81 12.12 2.88 0.35
C LEU A 81 12.26 3.80 -0.87
N GLN A 82 11.88 3.35 -2.07
CA GLN A 82 11.83 4.22 -3.25
C GLN A 82 10.87 5.39 -3.05
N ALA A 83 9.66 5.16 -2.52
CA ALA A 83 8.70 6.22 -2.26
C ALA A 83 9.18 7.20 -1.17
N ILE A 84 9.78 6.69 -0.09
CA ILE A 84 10.38 7.51 0.98
C ILE A 84 11.51 8.37 0.41
N ASN A 85 12.43 7.78 -0.37
CA ASN A 85 13.56 8.49 -0.97
C ASN A 85 13.13 9.52 -2.01
N ALA A 86 12.01 9.28 -2.70
CA ALA A 86 11.38 10.24 -3.59
C ALA A 86 10.67 11.40 -2.85
N GLY A 87 10.63 11.36 -1.51
CA GLY A 87 10.05 12.41 -0.69
C GLY A 87 8.55 12.30 -0.46
N SER A 88 7.95 11.11 -0.67
CA SER A 88 6.53 10.90 -0.38
C SER A 88 6.19 11.27 1.06
N LYS A 89 5.04 11.93 1.21
CA LYS A 89 4.45 12.31 2.51
C LYS A 89 3.44 11.29 3.02
N ASN A 90 3.23 10.18 2.29
CA ASN A 90 2.34 9.12 2.74
C ASN A 90 3.00 8.35 3.90
N ALA A 91 2.46 8.55 5.11
CA ALA A 91 2.93 7.93 6.35
C ALA A 91 2.96 6.39 6.28
N VAL A 92 2.09 5.77 5.46
CA VAL A 92 1.99 4.32 5.32
C VAL A 92 3.32 3.70 4.90
N PHE A 93 4.06 4.34 3.98
CA PHE A 93 5.37 3.83 3.55
C PHE A 93 6.36 3.72 4.71
N TYR A 94 6.39 4.73 5.59
CA TYR A 94 7.28 4.73 6.75
C TYR A 94 6.83 3.71 7.80
N THR A 95 5.54 3.68 8.10
CA THR A 95 5.02 2.80 9.16
C THR A 95 5.12 1.33 8.78
N ASP A 96 4.84 0.98 7.54
CA ASP A 96 4.88 -0.41 7.10
C ASP A 96 6.32 -0.91 6.95
N GLU A 97 7.24 -0.05 6.53
CA GLU A 97 8.66 -0.38 6.50
C GLU A 97 9.23 -0.54 7.91
N ALA A 98 8.90 0.35 8.84
CA ALA A 98 9.31 0.23 10.23
C ALA A 98 8.77 -1.05 10.88
N LYS A 99 7.49 -1.39 10.65
CA LYS A 99 6.92 -2.66 11.12
C LYS A 99 7.60 -3.87 10.50
N ALA A 100 7.91 -3.84 9.21
CA ALA A 100 8.57 -4.95 8.53
C ALA A 100 9.95 -5.22 9.12
N ARG A 101 10.75 -4.17 9.33
CA ARG A 101 12.06 -4.25 9.99
C ARG A 101 11.97 -4.75 11.42
N TRP A 102 11.04 -4.20 12.20
CA TRP A 102 10.85 -4.62 13.59
C TRP A 102 10.45 -6.11 13.69
N LYS A 103 9.52 -6.57 12.83
CA LYS A 103 9.15 -7.99 12.74
C LYS A 103 10.33 -8.88 12.34
N ALA A 104 11.27 -8.36 11.54
CA ALA A 104 12.50 -9.04 11.15
C ALA A 104 13.61 -8.97 12.23
N GLY A 105 13.36 -8.33 13.38
CA GLY A 105 14.33 -8.15 14.46
C GLY A 105 15.26 -6.94 14.30
N ASP A 106 15.07 -6.13 13.26
CA ASP A 106 15.82 -4.89 13.01
C ASP A 106 15.14 -3.68 13.69
N SER A 107 15.13 -3.67 15.03
CA SER A 107 14.55 -2.55 15.80
C SER A 107 15.28 -1.22 15.52
N ALA A 108 16.61 -1.26 15.34
CA ALA A 108 17.40 -0.06 15.06
C ALA A 108 17.04 0.56 13.71
N GLY A 109 16.91 -0.26 12.67
CA GLY A 109 16.45 0.20 11.36
C GLY A 109 14.99 0.65 11.38
N ALA A 110 14.12 -0.02 12.14
CA ALA A 110 12.74 0.42 12.31
C ALA A 110 12.66 1.83 12.93
N LEU A 111 13.41 2.09 14.00
CA LEU A 111 13.49 3.42 14.61
C LEU A 111 14.05 4.47 13.65
N SER A 112 15.06 4.12 12.86
CA SER A 112 15.65 4.99 11.83
C SER A 112 14.60 5.46 10.81
N ILE A 113 13.75 4.55 10.32
CA ILE A 113 12.66 4.89 9.39
C ILE A 113 11.63 5.83 10.03
N LEU A 114 11.28 5.62 11.30
CA LEU A 114 10.34 6.50 12.02
C LEU A 114 10.94 7.89 12.29
N ASP A 115 12.24 7.96 12.56
CA ASP A 115 12.97 9.23 12.70
C ASP A 115 13.07 9.98 11.36
N GLN A 116 13.19 9.26 10.23
CA GLN A 116 13.05 9.85 8.89
C GLN A 116 11.65 10.40 8.66
N ALA A 117 10.60 9.67 9.04
CA ALA A 117 9.22 10.14 8.91
C ALA A 117 9.00 11.46 9.65
N LYS A 118 9.54 11.58 10.87
CA LYS A 118 9.54 12.82 11.66
C LYS A 118 10.29 13.94 10.96
N SER A 119 11.50 13.67 10.47
CA SER A 119 12.32 14.67 9.78
C SER A 119 11.65 15.18 8.49
N ASN A 120 10.90 14.32 7.82
CA ASN A 120 10.12 14.67 6.63
C ASN A 120 8.78 15.32 6.95
N GLY A 121 8.40 15.52 8.22
CA GLY A 121 7.12 16.11 8.62
C GLY A 121 5.91 15.20 8.35
N CYS A 122 6.14 13.89 8.22
CA CYS A 122 5.11 12.87 8.01
C CYS A 122 4.66 12.22 9.33
N ALA A 123 5.27 12.59 10.46
CA ALA A 123 4.95 12.01 11.75
C ALA A 123 3.56 12.42 12.24
N ASP A 124 2.76 11.43 12.58
CA ASP A 124 1.47 11.55 13.24
C ASP A 124 1.51 10.83 14.62
N ASP A 125 0.39 10.83 15.32
CA ASP A 125 0.24 10.15 16.61
C ASP A 125 0.53 8.64 16.49
N TYR A 126 0.21 8.05 15.33
CA TYR A 126 0.43 6.64 15.06
C TYR A 126 1.92 6.29 14.95
N ILE A 127 2.70 7.07 14.19
CA ILE A 127 4.15 6.95 14.08
C ILE A 127 4.80 7.12 15.45
N THR A 128 4.31 8.07 16.24
CA THR A 128 4.82 8.32 17.60
C THR A 128 4.58 7.13 18.52
N ALA A 129 3.37 6.55 18.49
CA ALA A 129 3.04 5.36 19.27
C ALA A 129 3.83 4.13 18.81
N LEU A 130 3.97 3.91 17.51
CA LEU A 130 4.76 2.81 16.95
C LEU A 130 6.22 2.91 17.38
N ARG A 131 6.80 4.11 17.34
CA ARG A 131 8.17 4.35 17.80
C ARG A 131 8.34 3.99 19.27
N ALA A 132 7.40 4.38 20.12
CA ALA A 132 7.43 4.06 21.55
C ALA A 132 7.35 2.55 21.84
N ASN A 133 6.63 1.79 21.01
CA ASN A 133 6.51 0.33 21.17
C ASN A 133 7.78 -0.45 20.77
N ILE A 134 8.71 0.17 20.02
CA ILE A 134 9.94 -0.47 19.54
C ILE A 134 11.11 -0.29 20.52
N LEU A 135 11.04 0.73 21.38
CA LEU A 135 12.03 1.05 22.42
C LEU A 135 11.95 0.07 23.60
#